data_AF-A0A1V6F288-F1
#
_entry.id   AF-A0A1V6F288-F1
#
_cell.length_a   1.000
_cell.length_b   1.000
_cell.length_c   1.000
_cell.angle_alpha   90.00
_cell.angle_beta   90.00
_cell.angle_gamma   90.00
#
_symmetry.space_group_name_H-M   'P 1'
#
loop_
_entity.id
_entity.type
_entity.pdbx_description
1 polymer ?
#
loop_
_entity_poly.entity_id
_entity_poly.type
_entity_poly.pdbx_seq_one_letter_code
_entity_poly.pdbx_strand_id
1 'polypeptide(L)'
;MIGDIQRMAVSTRQQAIELTRSYAITIFLAHGKPVDFYKLLWVVHWAIEHYGREKTDQALADILMEPDFDPDTIPARLREHFLEYGMKDSAMGSWFARAMKA
;
A
#
# COMPACT_ATOMS: atom_id res chain seq x y z
N MET A 1 9.01 8.82 35.20
CA MET A 1 8.65 9.30 33.84
C MET A 1 9.75 8.99 32.82
N ILE A 2 10.25 7.74 32.76
CA ILE A 2 11.25 7.31 31.75
C ILE A 2 10.68 6.19 30.85
N GLY A 3 9.46 5.70 31.14
CA GLY A 3 8.76 4.70 30.33
C GLY A 3 7.97 5.25 29.15
N ASP A 4 7.74 6.58 29.08
CA ASP A 4 6.89 7.19 28.05
C ASP A 4 7.62 7.52 26.75
N ILE A 5 8.97 7.52 26.76
CA ILE A 5 9.80 7.75 25.56
C ILE A 5 10.02 6.44 24.79
N GLN A 6 9.74 5.28 25.39
CA GLN A 6 9.79 3.96 24.73
C GLN A 6 8.67 3.72 23.69
N ARG A 7 7.76 4.69 23.47
CA ARG A 7 6.58 4.57 22.60
C ARG A 7 6.65 5.32 21.27
N MET A 8 7.75 6.00 20.95
CA MET A 8 7.85 6.85 19.76
C MET A 8 8.51 6.11 18.59
N ALA A 9 7.73 5.97 17.51
CA ALA A 9 8.03 5.37 16.20
C ALA A 9 8.23 3.84 16.19
N VAL A 10 7.13 3.09 16.03
CA VAL A 10 7.21 1.72 15.48
C VAL A 10 7.96 1.82 14.15
N SER A 11 9.06 1.08 13.97
CA SER A 11 9.86 1.17 12.74
C SER A 11 9.00 0.87 11.51
N THR A 12 9.22 1.56 10.39
CA THR A 12 8.50 1.34 9.12
C THR A 12 8.47 -0.13 8.71
N ARG A 13 9.57 -0.84 8.97
CA ARG A 13 9.67 -2.29 8.80
C ARG A 13 8.63 -3.06 9.61
N GLN A 14 8.49 -2.77 10.91
CA GLN A 14 7.53 -3.44 11.78
C GLN A 14 6.09 -3.15 11.33
N GLN A 15 5.80 -1.89 10.98
CA GLN A 15 4.49 -1.50 10.44
C GLN A 15 4.16 -2.28 9.16
N ALA A 16 5.13 -2.41 8.24
CA ALA A 16 4.94 -3.16 7.00
C ALA A 16 4.68 -4.65 7.24
N ILE A 17 5.42 -5.27 8.16
CA ILE A 17 5.22 -6.69 8.52
C ILE A 17 3.82 -6.91 9.10
N GLU A 18 3.39 -6.06 10.03
CA GLU A 18 2.07 -6.16 10.67
C GLU A 18 0.95 -5.99 9.65
N LEU A 19 1.03 -4.95 8.82
CA LEU A 19 0.00 -4.67 7.81
C LEU A 19 -0.07 -5.79 6.77
N THR A 20 1.08 -6.22 6.24
CA THR A 20 1.15 -7.32 5.26
C THR A 20 0.55 -8.60 5.82
N ARG A 21 0.86 -8.93 7.09
CA ARG A 21 0.30 -10.12 7.74
C ARG A 21 -1.22 -10.05 7.87
N SER A 22 -1.74 -8.89 8.28
CA SER A 22 -3.18 -8.67 8.41
C SER A 22 -3.88 -8.93 7.07
N TYR A 23 -3.42 -8.30 5.99
CA TYR A 23 -4.03 -8.48 4.67
C TYR A 23 -3.84 -9.88 4.12
N ALA A 24 -2.67 -10.50 4.27
CA ALA A 24 -2.46 -11.88 3.82
C ALA A 24 -3.43 -12.86 4.49
N ILE A 25 -3.71 -12.68 5.79
CA ILE A 25 -4.72 -13.45 6.52
C ILE A 25 -6.12 -13.14 6.01
N THR A 26 -6.50 -11.85 5.91
CA THR A 26 -7.81 -11.43 5.42
C THR A 26 -8.13 -12.03 4.05
N ILE A 27 -7.17 -11.95 3.12
CA ILE A 27 -7.34 -12.44 1.74
C ILE A 27 -7.47 -13.96 1.73
N PHE A 28 -6.66 -14.66 2.52
CA PHE A 28 -6.77 -16.11 2.66
C PHE A 28 -8.15 -16.52 3.21
N LEU A 29 -8.64 -15.83 4.23
CA LEU A 29 -9.95 -16.11 4.82
C LEU A 29 -11.12 -15.80 3.87
N ALA A 30 -11.02 -14.73 3.08
CA ALA A 30 -12.07 -14.29 2.17
C ALA A 30 -12.09 -15.09 0.83
N HIS A 31 -10.93 -15.43 0.28
CA HIS A 31 -10.81 -16.00 -1.07
C HIS A 31 -10.26 -17.44 -1.10
N GLY A 32 -9.85 -17.98 0.03
CA GLY A 32 -9.29 -19.35 0.13
C GLY A 32 -7.94 -19.53 -0.58
N LYS A 33 -7.35 -18.46 -1.11
CA LYS A 33 -6.07 -18.47 -1.81
C LYS A 33 -5.00 -17.75 -0.99
N PRO A 34 -3.82 -18.36 -0.77
CA PRO A 34 -2.71 -17.66 -0.15
C PRO A 34 -2.13 -16.63 -1.11
N VAL A 35 -1.72 -15.47 -0.58
CA VAL A 35 -0.94 -14.48 -1.32
C VAL A 35 0.56 -14.70 -1.12
N ASP A 36 1.36 -14.28 -2.10
CA ASP A 36 2.81 -14.20 -1.96
C ASP A 36 3.18 -13.11 -0.94
N PHE A 37 3.42 -13.54 0.30
CA PHE A 37 3.70 -12.65 1.43
C PHE A 37 4.90 -11.74 1.17
N TYR A 38 5.98 -12.24 0.56
CA TYR A 38 7.19 -11.45 0.38
C TYR A 38 7.04 -10.40 -0.73
N LYS A 39 6.31 -10.72 -1.81
CA LYS A 39 5.97 -9.72 -2.83
C LYS A 39 5.07 -8.63 -2.27
N LEU A 40 4.04 -9.00 -1.52
CA LEU A 40 3.16 -8.01 -0.88
C LEU A 40 3.94 -7.16 0.14
N LEU A 41 4.78 -7.79 0.99
CA LEU A 41 5.60 -7.08 1.97
C LEU A 41 6.50 -6.04 1.32
N TRP A 42 7.14 -6.39 0.20
CA TRP A 42 8.02 -5.46 -0.51
C TRP A 42 7.28 -4.19 -0.93
N VAL A 43 6.11 -4.33 -1.56
CA VAL A 43 5.33 -3.20 -2.05
C VAL A 43 4.71 -2.41 -0.89
N VAL A 44 4.22 -3.09 0.14
CA VAL A 44 3.68 -2.44 1.35
C VAL A 44 4.77 -1.65 2.06
N HIS A 45 5.96 -2.20 2.24
CA HIS A 45 7.06 -1.48 2.88
C HIS A 45 7.44 -0.22 2.10
N TRP A 46 7.58 -0.32 0.77
CA TRP A 46 7.80 0.83 -0.10
C TRP A 46 6.68 1.87 0.03
N ALA A 47 5.42 1.45 -0.01
CA ALA A 47 4.28 2.36 0.08
C ALA A 47 4.21 3.09 1.44
N ILE A 48 4.46 2.40 2.55
CA ILE A 48 4.51 3.02 3.87
C ILE A 48 5.64 4.04 3.96
N GLU A 49 6.82 3.71 3.41
CA GLU A 49 7.98 4.61 3.41
C GLU A 49 7.72 5.91 2.64
N HIS A 50 6.96 5.86 1.54
CA HIS A 50 6.74 7.01 0.66
C HIS A 50 5.44 7.78 0.93
N TYR A 51 4.38 7.08 1.35
CA TYR A 51 3.03 7.65 1.47
C TYR A 51 2.45 7.53 2.89
N GLY A 52 3.12 6.80 3.78
CA GLY A 52 2.66 6.56 5.14
C GLY A 52 1.72 5.36 5.27
N ARG A 53 1.65 4.84 6.50
CA ARG A 53 0.87 3.63 6.83
C ARG A 53 -0.62 3.78 6.56
N GLU A 54 -1.21 4.89 6.99
CA GLU A 54 -2.66 5.12 6.88
C GLU A 54 -3.12 5.13 5.43
N LYS A 55 -2.42 5.85 4.54
CA LYS A 55 -2.74 5.84 3.11
C LYS A 55 -2.56 4.45 2.50
N THR A 56 -1.51 3.73 2.89
CA THR A 56 -1.25 2.37 2.40
C THR A 56 -2.36 1.41 2.79
N ASP A 57 -2.85 1.52 4.03
CA ASP A 57 -3.97 0.72 4.55
C ASP A 57 -5.26 1.02 3.78
N GLN A 58 -5.58 2.30 3.57
CA GLN A 58 -6.75 2.69 2.78
C GLN A 58 -6.69 2.17 1.36
N ALA A 59 -5.54 2.31 0.67
CA ALA A 59 -5.37 1.81 -0.69
C ALA A 59 -5.55 0.29 -0.79
N LEU A 60 -5.02 -0.46 0.18
CA LEU A 60 -5.21 -1.91 0.24
C LEU A 60 -6.67 -2.28 0.46
N ALA A 61 -7.37 -1.59 1.36
CA ALA A 61 -8.79 -1.80 1.60
C ALA A 61 -9.63 -1.53 0.34
N ASP A 62 -9.34 -0.44 -0.37
CA ASP A 62 -10.01 -0.08 -1.61
C ASP A 62 -9.83 -1.17 -2.67
N ILE A 63 -8.60 -1.67 -2.85
CA ILE A 63 -8.28 -2.75 -3.80
C ILE A 63 -9.06 -4.03 -3.43
N LEU A 64 -9.15 -4.39 -2.15
CA LEU A 64 -9.87 -5.58 -1.69
C LEU A 64 -11.38 -5.52 -1.95
N MET A 65 -11.95 -4.31 -2.02
CA MET A 65 -13.38 -4.12 -2.26
C MET A 65 -13.75 -4.11 -3.74
N GLU A 66 -12.76 -4.25 -4.64
CA GLU A 66 -13.02 -4.21 -6.08
C GLU A 66 -13.71 -5.49 -6.58
N PRO A 67 -14.70 -5.36 -7.48
CA PRO A 67 -15.52 -6.49 -7.93
C PRO A 67 -14.72 -7.54 -8.73
N ASP A 68 -13.59 -7.16 -9.32
CA ASP A 68 -12.69 -8.00 -10.10
C ASP A 68 -11.42 -8.38 -9.33
N PHE A 69 -11.46 -8.28 -8.00
CA PHE A 69 -10.31 -8.53 -7.15
C PHE A 69 -9.71 -9.94 -7.35
N ASP A 70 -8.42 -9.96 -7.66
CA ASP A 70 -7.59 -11.16 -7.72
C ASP A 70 -6.42 -11.04 -6.73
N PRO A 71 -6.30 -11.95 -5.75
CA PRO A 71 -5.21 -11.99 -4.78
C PRO A 71 -3.80 -11.87 -5.39
N ASP A 72 -3.57 -12.43 -6.58
CA ASP A 72 -2.26 -12.45 -7.23
C ASP A 72 -1.87 -11.06 -7.80
N THR A 73 -2.85 -10.18 -7.99
CA THR A 73 -2.64 -8.86 -8.61
C THR A 73 -2.38 -7.75 -7.59
N ILE A 74 -2.68 -7.96 -6.31
CA ILE A 74 -2.63 -6.93 -5.27
C ILE A 74 -1.30 -6.16 -5.23
N PRO A 75 -0.12 -6.81 -5.28
CA PRO A 75 1.13 -6.06 -5.24
C PRO A 75 1.29 -5.12 -6.44
N ALA A 76 0.84 -5.52 -7.62
CA ALA A 76 0.86 -4.68 -8.82
C ALA A 76 -0.15 -3.52 -8.70
N ARG A 77 -1.38 -3.83 -8.29
CA ARG A 77 -2.46 -2.84 -8.12
C ARG A 77 -2.12 -1.78 -7.07
N LEU A 78 -1.53 -2.18 -5.94
CA LEU A 78 -1.12 -1.25 -4.89
C LEU A 78 -0.03 -0.28 -5.40
N ARG A 79 0.92 -0.81 -6.18
CA ARG A 79 1.94 0.01 -6.82
C ARG A 79 1.34 1.00 -7.82
N GLU A 80 0.45 0.53 -8.69
CA GLU A 80 -0.23 1.34 -9.70
C GLU A 80 -1.05 2.46 -9.05
N HIS A 81 -1.85 2.13 -8.04
CA HIS A 81 -2.62 3.09 -7.25
C HIS A 81 -1.72 4.25 -6.78
N PHE A 82 -0.61 3.95 -6.10
CA PHE A 82 0.29 4.98 -5.61
C PHE A 82 1.12 5.69 -6.69
N LEU A 83 1.46 5.03 -7.79
CA LEU A 83 2.11 5.70 -8.93
C LEU A 83 1.18 6.72 -9.57
N GLU A 84 -0.12 6.41 -9.72
CA GLU A 84 -1.10 7.36 -10.21
C GLU A 84 -1.28 8.55 -9.27
N TYR A 85 -1.31 8.32 -7.94
CA TYR A 85 -1.32 9.39 -6.95
C TYR A 85 -0.05 10.25 -7.00
N GLY A 86 1.13 9.63 -7.04
CA GLY A 86 2.40 10.34 -7.13
C GLY A 86 2.57 11.11 -8.44
N MET A 87 2.03 10.61 -9.54
CA MET A 87 1.98 11.35 -10.81
C MET A 87 1.08 12.57 -10.69
N LYS A 88 -0.13 12.45 -10.13
CA LYS A 88 -1.07 13.57 -9.95
C LYS A 88 -0.52 14.70 -9.07
N ASP A 89 0.27 14.36 -8.05
CA ASP A 89 0.92 15.34 -7.16
C ASP A 89 2.26 15.88 -7.69
N SER A 90 2.76 15.37 -8.81
CA SER A 90 4.06 15.80 -9.37
C SER A 90 3.95 16.93 -10.41
N ALA A 91 5.00 17.75 -10.50
CA ALA A 91 5.19 18.70 -11.61
C ALA A 91 5.12 18.02 -12.99
N MET A 92 5.43 16.73 -13.06
CA MET A 92 5.36 15.92 -14.28
C MET A 92 3.91 15.58 -14.66
N GLY A 93 3.03 15.30 -13.69
CA GLY A 93 1.60 15.10 -13.95
C GLY A 93 0.91 16.38 -14.42
N SER A 94 1.25 17.53 -13.82
CA SER A 94 0.74 18.83 -14.30
C SER A 94 1.28 19.22 -15.68
N TRP A 95 2.51 18.83 -16.03
CA TRP A 95 3.03 18.97 -17.39
C TRP A 95 2.31 18.06 -18.39
N PHE A 96 2.12 16.77 -18.07
CA PHE A 96 1.45 15.81 -18.94
C PHE A 96 -0.02 16.17 -19.18
N ALA A 97 -0.74 16.60 -18.13
CA ALA A 97 -2.12 17.08 -18.23
C ALA A 97 -2.26 18.35 -19.10
N ARG A 98 -1.23 19.21 -19.13
CA ARG A 98 -1.17 20.35 -20.06
C ARG A 98 -0.88 19.90 -21.49
N ALA A 99 0.05 18.96 -21.67
CA ALA A 99 0.43 18.45 -22.98
C ALA A 99 -0.72 17.70 -23.68
N MET A 100 -1.57 16.99 -22.93
CA MET A 100 -2.72 16.24 -23.46
C MET A 100 -3.98 17.11 -23.71
N LYS A 101 -3.98 18.36 -23.24
CA LYS A 101 -5.06 19.35 -23.48
C LYS A 101 -4.77 20.31 -24.64
N ALA A 102 -3.59 20.20 -25.24
CA ALA A 102 -3.15 21.00 -26.38
C ALA A 102 -3.42 20.30 -27.71
#